data_AF-A0A4Z1KXX7-F1
#
_entry.id   AF-A0A4Z1KXX7-F1
#
_cell.length_a   1.000
_cell.length_b   1.000
_cell.length_c   1.000
_cell.angle_alpha   90.00
_cell.angle_beta   90.00
_cell.angle_gamma   90.00
#
_symmetry.space_group_name_H-M   'P 1'
#
loop_
_entity.id
_entity.type
_entity.pdbx_description
1 polymer ?
#
loop_
_entity_poly.entity_id
_entity_poly.type
_entity_poly.pdbx_seq_one_letter_code
_entity_poly.pdbx_strand_id
1 'polypeptide(L)'
;MASARLGADMSHVICEPGAAQVIKTYSPNLMVHPLMRQSSHAKMTESASSIAQSVIETLPRLHVIVVGPGLGRDKLMQETCAKVLEAARESNMPFVLDADGLQLVQTRPELVQGYKECILTPNVVEFERLCKSKGIDVEGLDGAEGAEK
;
A
#
# COMPACT_ATOMS: atom_id res chain seq x y z
N MET A 1 10.55 9.59 -0.49
CA MET A 1 11.77 10.23 0.09
C MET A 1 11.72 10.39 1.61
N ALA A 2 10.55 10.55 2.24
CA ALA A 2 10.48 10.74 3.69
C ALA A 2 11.20 9.64 4.49
N SER A 3 11.06 8.37 4.11
CA SER A 3 11.76 7.22 4.70
C SER A 3 13.29 7.39 4.70
N ALA A 4 13.87 7.70 3.54
CA ALA A 4 15.32 7.90 3.39
C ALA A 4 15.81 9.07 4.25
N ARG A 5 15.04 10.18 4.31
CA ARG A 5 15.39 11.34 5.13
C ARG A 5 15.29 11.07 6.63
N LEU A 6 14.37 10.20 7.04
CA LEU A 6 14.20 9.79 8.45
C LEU A 6 15.30 8.82 8.91
N GLY A 7 16.07 8.24 7.99
CA GLY A 7 17.20 7.37 8.30
C GLY A 7 17.07 5.92 7.82
N ALA A 8 16.09 5.61 6.95
CA ALA A 8 16.06 4.31 6.29
C ALA A 8 17.27 4.17 5.36
N ASP A 9 18.08 3.12 5.57
CA ASP A 9 19.30 2.85 4.80
C ASP A 9 19.01 2.67 3.30
N MET A 10 17.99 1.86 2.98
CA MET A 10 17.51 1.67 1.61
C MET A 10 16.03 2.06 1.48
N SER A 11 15.71 2.79 0.41
CA SER A 11 14.33 3.17 0.07
C SER A 11 13.98 2.70 -1.34
N HIS A 12 13.08 1.74 -1.41
CA HIS A 12 12.58 1.16 -2.66
C HIS A 12 11.23 1.76 -3.02
N VAL A 13 11.03 2.07 -4.30
CA VAL A 13 9.74 2.52 -4.83
C VAL A 13 9.31 1.55 -5.92
N ILE A 14 8.21 0.85 -5.69
CA ILE A 14 7.61 -0.06 -6.67
C ILE A 14 6.43 0.66 -7.29
N CYS A 15 6.48 0.89 -8.60
CA CYS A 15 5.51 1.74 -9.28
C CYS A 15 5.25 1.28 -10.72
N GLU A 16 4.34 1.98 -11.39
CA GLU A 16 4.07 1.83 -12.82
C GLU A 16 5.24 2.45 -13.66
N PRO A 17 5.56 1.92 -14.85
CA PRO A 17 6.67 2.39 -15.68
C PRO A 17 6.69 3.88 -16.04
N GLY A 18 5.53 4.46 -16.35
CA GLY A 18 5.37 5.89 -16.62
C GLY A 18 5.72 6.75 -15.40
N ALA A 19 5.31 6.34 -14.20
CA ALA A 19 5.69 7.02 -12.96
C ALA A 19 7.19 6.87 -12.63
N ALA A 20 7.79 5.72 -12.99
CA ALA A 20 9.16 5.40 -12.62
C ALA A 20 10.20 6.40 -13.16
N GLN A 21 10.00 6.89 -14.40
CA GLN A 21 10.92 7.86 -15.01
C GLN A 21 10.94 9.16 -14.20
N VAL A 22 9.77 9.69 -13.86
CA VAL A 22 9.64 10.92 -13.07
C VAL A 22 10.24 10.74 -11.68
N ILE A 23 9.91 9.65 -10.98
CA ILE A 23 10.38 9.40 -9.61
C ILE A 23 11.91 9.31 -9.55
N LYS A 24 12.55 8.67 -10.53
CA LYS A 24 14.01 8.58 -10.63
C LYS A 24 14.68 9.95 -10.73
N THR A 25 14.02 10.96 -11.30
CA THR A 25 14.59 12.32 -11.39
C THR A 25 14.64 13.05 -10.05
N TYR A 26 13.84 12.65 -9.06
CA TYR A 26 13.80 13.34 -7.77
C TYR A 26 15.01 13.04 -6.87
N SER A 27 15.59 11.84 -6.96
CA SER A 27 16.80 11.50 -6.21
C SER A 27 17.45 10.21 -6.73
N PRO A 28 18.78 10.19 -6.92
CA PRO A 28 19.51 8.96 -7.25
C PRO A 28 19.56 7.95 -6.09
N ASN A 29 19.24 8.37 -4.86
CA ASN A 29 19.24 7.49 -3.69
C ASN A 29 17.99 6.59 -3.61
N LEU A 30 16.99 6.82 -4.47
CA LEU A 30 15.79 5.98 -4.53
C LEU A 30 16.00 4.81 -5.48
N MET A 31 15.74 3.60 -5.00
CA MET A 31 15.73 2.40 -5.83
C MET A 31 14.34 2.22 -6.44
N VAL A 32 14.17 2.66 -7.69
CA VAL A 32 12.84 2.68 -8.35
C VAL A 32 12.67 1.48 -9.28
N HIS A 33 11.66 0.66 -9.00
CA HIS A 33 11.34 -0.61 -9.65
C HIS A 33 10.00 -0.50 -10.41
N PRO A 34 10.01 -0.45 -11.76
CA PRO A 34 8.80 -0.28 -12.59
C PRO A 34 8.03 -1.61 -12.79
N LEU A 35 7.62 -2.26 -11.69
CA LEU A 35 7.03 -3.60 -11.71
C LEU A 35 5.50 -3.59 -11.87
N MET A 36 4.80 -2.53 -11.46
CA MET A 36 3.33 -2.49 -11.50
C MET A 36 2.81 -2.21 -12.91
N ARG A 37 1.55 -2.58 -13.21
CA ARG A 37 0.87 -2.23 -14.45
C ARG A 37 -0.54 -1.74 -14.18
N GLN A 38 -0.94 -0.69 -14.89
CA GLN A 38 -2.34 -0.30 -15.04
C GLN A 38 -2.99 -1.13 -16.15
N SER A 39 -4.30 -1.31 -16.09
CA SER A 39 -5.06 -2.07 -17.11
C SER A 39 -4.82 -1.57 -18.54
N SER A 40 -4.60 -0.27 -18.73
CA SER A 40 -4.33 0.34 -20.05
C SER A 40 -2.94 0.02 -20.60
N HIS A 41 -1.95 -0.26 -19.74
CA HIS A 41 -0.56 -0.51 -20.12
C HIS A 41 -0.16 -1.98 -20.00
N ALA A 42 -1.04 -2.81 -19.41
CA ALA A 42 -0.82 -4.24 -19.28
C ALA A 42 -0.93 -4.95 -20.63
N LYS A 43 0.02 -5.84 -20.91
CA LYS A 43 -0.07 -6.77 -22.03
C LYS A 43 -1.12 -7.82 -21.74
N MET A 44 -1.69 -8.43 -22.77
CA MET A 44 -2.69 -9.52 -22.60
C MET A 44 -2.17 -10.71 -21.78
N THR A 45 -0.85 -10.89 -21.69
CA THR A 45 -0.22 -11.96 -20.90
C THR A 45 0.00 -11.58 -19.43
N GLU A 46 -0.10 -10.29 -19.07
CA GLU A 46 0.15 -9.80 -17.72
C GLU A 46 -1.15 -9.83 -16.90
N SER A 47 -1.24 -10.77 -15.96
CA SER A 47 -2.32 -10.83 -14.97
C SER A 47 -1.88 -10.25 -13.62
N ALA A 48 -2.84 -9.92 -12.76
CA ALA A 48 -2.57 -9.46 -11.40
C ALA A 48 -1.63 -10.42 -10.64
N SER A 49 -1.81 -11.74 -10.82
CA SER A 49 -0.93 -12.75 -10.20
C SER A 49 0.50 -12.71 -10.73
N SER A 50 0.67 -12.60 -12.05
CA SER A 50 2.02 -12.54 -12.65
C SER A 50 2.77 -11.28 -12.23
N ILE A 51 2.08 -10.14 -12.18
CA ILE A 51 2.68 -8.87 -11.76
C ILE A 51 3.00 -8.91 -10.27
N ALA A 52 2.07 -9.41 -9.45
CA ALA A 52 2.27 -9.55 -8.01
C ALA A 52 3.47 -10.45 -7.72
N GLN A 53 3.66 -11.54 -8.45
CA GLN A 53 4.79 -12.45 -8.27
C GLN A 53 6.14 -11.73 -8.36
N SER A 54 6.33 -10.86 -9.35
CA SER A 54 7.57 -10.08 -9.48
C SER A 54 7.79 -9.12 -8.32
N VAL A 55 6.72 -8.61 -7.70
CA VAL A 55 6.80 -7.79 -6.48
C VAL A 55 7.09 -8.65 -5.25
N ILE A 56 6.43 -9.80 -5.13
CA ILE A 56 6.58 -10.76 -4.03
C ILE A 56 8.03 -11.24 -3.92
N GLU A 57 8.69 -11.50 -5.04
CA GLU A 57 10.12 -11.87 -5.07
C GLU A 57 11.04 -10.80 -4.48
N THR A 58 10.59 -9.55 -4.38
CA THR A 58 11.35 -8.48 -3.74
C THR A 58 11.14 -8.42 -2.22
N LEU A 59 10.01 -8.93 -1.71
CA LEU A 59 9.63 -8.83 -0.29
C LEU A 59 10.71 -9.35 0.67
N PRO A 60 11.39 -10.50 0.44
CA PRO A 60 12.41 -11.00 1.38
C PRO A 60 13.58 -10.04 1.65
N ARG A 61 13.76 -9.01 0.82
CA ARG A 61 14.81 -7.99 0.97
C ARG A 61 14.32 -6.72 1.68
N LEU A 62 13.05 -6.65 2.02
CA LEU A 62 12.40 -5.49 2.64
C LEU A 62 12.05 -5.81 4.11
N HIS A 63 12.13 -4.80 4.97
CA HIS A 63 11.73 -4.94 6.37
C HIS A 63 10.28 -4.51 6.61
N VAL A 64 9.77 -3.59 5.78
CA VAL A 64 8.43 -3.01 5.86
C VAL A 64 8.02 -2.52 4.48
N ILE A 65 6.73 -2.58 4.15
CA ILE A 65 6.18 -1.98 2.93
C ILE A 65 5.14 -0.90 3.27
N VAL A 66 5.11 0.16 2.46
CA VAL A 66 4.07 1.20 2.52
C VAL A 66 3.27 1.13 1.23
N VAL A 67 1.95 1.05 1.36
CA VAL A 67 1.03 0.86 0.25
C VAL A 67 0.02 1.99 0.22
N GLY A 68 -0.18 2.58 -0.96
CA GLY A 68 -1.21 3.59 -1.16
C GLY A 68 -0.81 4.81 -1.97
N PRO A 69 0.31 5.48 -1.66
CA PRO A 69 0.67 6.73 -2.32
C PRO A 69 0.81 6.57 -3.84
N GLY A 70 -0.16 7.10 -4.59
CA GLY A 70 -0.20 7.01 -6.05
C GLY A 70 -0.58 5.64 -6.62
N LEU A 71 -1.23 4.77 -5.83
CA LEU A 71 -1.73 3.47 -6.31
C LEU A 71 -2.88 3.65 -7.31
N GLY A 72 -3.72 4.66 -7.12
CA GLY A 72 -4.88 4.93 -7.97
C GLY A 72 -5.98 3.88 -7.82
N ARG A 73 -7.00 3.97 -8.68
CA ARG A 73 -8.23 3.14 -8.60
C ARG A 73 -8.36 2.10 -9.70
N ASP A 74 -7.28 1.88 -10.45
CA ASP A 74 -7.26 0.89 -11.51
C ASP A 74 -7.42 -0.52 -10.94
N LYS A 75 -8.32 -1.31 -11.54
CA LYS A 75 -8.67 -2.65 -11.02
C LYS A 75 -7.47 -3.58 -10.98
N LEU A 76 -6.66 -3.59 -12.03
CA LEU A 76 -5.47 -4.45 -12.09
C LEU A 76 -4.45 -4.07 -11.01
N MET A 77 -4.22 -2.77 -10.80
CA MET A 77 -3.33 -2.30 -9.73
C MET A 77 -3.85 -2.69 -8.34
N GLN A 78 -5.13 -2.52 -8.08
CA GLN A 78 -5.76 -2.85 -6.79
C GLN A 78 -5.72 -4.37 -6.52
N GLU A 79 -6.01 -5.20 -7.53
CA GLU A 79 -5.92 -6.66 -7.41
C GLU A 79 -4.49 -7.16 -7.22
N THR A 80 -3.54 -6.57 -7.94
CA THR A 80 -2.11 -6.87 -7.77
C THR A 80 -1.67 -6.54 -6.34
N CYS A 81 -2.08 -5.36 -5.85
CA CYS A 81 -1.75 -4.91 -4.50
C CYS A 81 -2.33 -5.82 -3.42
N ALA A 82 -3.57 -6.30 -3.58
CA ALA A 82 -4.18 -7.25 -2.66
C ALA A 82 -3.33 -8.53 -2.52
N LYS A 83 -2.88 -9.08 -3.64
CA LYS A 83 -2.02 -10.29 -3.67
C LYS A 83 -0.66 -10.06 -2.99
N VAL A 84 -0.07 -8.88 -3.18
CA VAL A 84 1.18 -8.51 -2.51
C VAL A 84 0.97 -8.42 -0.99
N LEU A 85 -0.15 -7.85 -0.54
CA LEU A 85 -0.48 -7.77 0.89
C LEU A 85 -0.76 -9.15 1.51
N GLU A 86 -1.44 -10.04 0.79
CA GLU A 86 -1.64 -11.44 1.19
C GLU A 86 -0.29 -12.14 1.43
N ALA A 87 0.64 -12.05 0.47
CA ALA A 87 1.97 -12.65 0.58
C ALA A 87 2.84 -12.00 1.67
N ALA A 88 2.74 -10.68 1.83
CA ALA A 88 3.42 -9.94 2.90
C ALA A 88 2.93 -10.42 4.28
N ARG A 89 1.62 -10.61 4.44
CA ARG A 89 1.01 -11.13 5.66
C ARG A 89 1.44 -12.57 5.95
N GLU A 90 1.45 -13.45 4.94
CA GLU A 90 1.94 -14.83 5.09
C GLU A 90 3.40 -14.89 5.57
N SER A 91 4.18 -13.88 5.20
CA SER A 91 5.59 -13.73 5.60
C SER A 91 5.79 -12.95 6.91
N ASN A 92 4.71 -12.60 7.63
CA ASN A 92 4.73 -11.73 8.81
C ASN A 92 5.47 -10.39 8.59
N MET A 93 5.38 -9.84 7.36
CA MET A 93 5.99 -8.58 7.01
C MET A 93 5.13 -7.40 7.50
N PRO A 94 5.69 -6.48 8.29
CA PRO A 94 4.99 -5.26 8.66
C PRO A 94 4.61 -4.42 7.44
N PHE A 95 3.42 -3.82 7.47
CA PHE A 95 3.03 -2.87 6.43
C PHE A 95 2.22 -1.68 6.93
N VAL A 96 2.34 -0.56 6.22
CA VAL A 96 1.57 0.65 6.43
C VAL A 96 0.64 0.85 5.24
N LEU A 97 -0.65 1.08 5.50
CA LEU A 97 -1.64 1.37 4.48
C LEU A 97 -2.08 2.83 4.59
N ASP A 98 -1.92 3.55 3.49
CA ASP A 98 -2.23 4.97 3.37
C ASP A 98 -3.09 5.21 2.12
N ALA A 99 -3.76 6.35 2.01
CA ALA A 99 -4.49 6.80 0.82
C ALA A 99 -5.31 5.68 0.11
N ASP A 100 -5.01 5.39 -1.16
CA ASP A 100 -5.71 4.35 -1.96
C ASP A 100 -5.53 2.92 -1.40
N GLY A 101 -4.53 2.69 -0.54
CA GLY A 101 -4.37 1.43 0.20
C GLY A 101 -5.45 1.23 1.26
N LEU A 102 -5.97 2.32 1.84
CA LEU A 102 -7.10 2.28 2.77
C LEU A 102 -8.40 1.94 2.04
N GLN A 103 -8.55 2.39 0.79
CA GLN A 103 -9.69 2.01 -0.04
C GLN A 103 -9.71 0.49 -0.27
N LEU A 104 -8.54 -0.11 -0.50
CA LEU A 104 -8.44 -1.56 -0.67
C LEU A 104 -8.97 -2.28 0.57
N VAL A 105 -8.60 -1.84 1.78
CA VAL A 105 -9.10 -2.40 3.05
C VAL A 105 -10.60 -2.20 3.25
N GLN A 106 -11.16 -1.07 2.82
CA GLN A 106 -12.61 -0.85 2.90
C GLN A 106 -13.38 -1.91 2.09
N THR A 107 -12.83 -2.33 0.94
CA THR A 107 -13.44 -3.35 0.09
C THR A 107 -13.08 -4.79 0.47
N ARG A 108 -11.89 -4.98 1.06
CA ARG A 108 -11.29 -6.27 1.41
C ARG A 108 -10.69 -6.23 2.81
N PRO A 109 -11.52 -6.13 3.85
CA PRO A 109 -11.02 -5.98 5.21
C PRO A 109 -10.26 -7.20 5.72
N GLU A 110 -10.46 -8.37 5.11
CA GLU A 110 -9.73 -9.60 5.38
C GLU A 110 -8.21 -9.46 5.22
N LEU A 111 -7.74 -8.49 4.42
CA LEU A 111 -6.31 -8.22 4.21
C LEU A 111 -5.60 -7.77 5.50
N VAL A 112 -6.33 -7.12 6.42
CA VAL A 112 -5.78 -6.58 7.67
C VAL A 112 -6.41 -7.18 8.92
N GLN A 113 -7.57 -7.81 8.79
CA GLN A 113 -8.31 -8.33 9.93
C GLN A 113 -7.53 -9.42 10.67
N GLY A 114 -7.27 -9.17 11.95
CA GLY A 114 -6.49 -10.06 12.82
C GLY A 114 -4.97 -9.99 12.60
N TYR A 115 -4.49 -9.11 11.73
CA TYR A 115 -3.06 -8.90 11.50
C TYR A 115 -2.53 -7.75 12.36
N LYS A 116 -1.53 -8.04 13.20
CA LYS A 116 -1.01 -7.07 14.19
C LYS A 116 0.09 -6.17 13.63
N GLU A 117 0.83 -6.64 12.63
CA GLU A 117 1.93 -5.89 12.01
C GLU A 117 1.40 -4.98 10.88
N CYS A 118 0.32 -4.26 11.15
CA CYS A 118 -0.33 -3.36 10.19
C CYS A 118 -0.67 -2.02 10.84
N ILE A 119 -0.26 -0.93 10.19
CA ILE A 119 -0.63 0.44 10.56
C ILE A 119 -1.53 1.01 9.46
N LEU A 120 -2.69 1.55 9.83
CA LEU A 120 -3.58 2.29 8.94
C LEU A 120 -3.42 3.78 9.22
N THR A 121 -3.26 4.62 8.19
CA THR A 121 -3.10 6.07 8.35
C THR A 121 -4.28 6.87 7.77
N PRO A 122 -5.53 6.61 8.16
CA PRO A 122 -6.67 7.32 7.59
C PRO A 122 -6.74 8.78 8.06
N ASN A 123 -7.16 9.67 7.17
CA ASN A 123 -7.73 10.94 7.58
C ASN A 123 -9.14 10.75 8.15
N VAL A 124 -9.76 11.83 8.66
CA VAL A 124 -11.10 11.80 9.28
C VAL A 124 -12.16 11.16 8.36
N VAL A 125 -12.17 11.52 7.07
CA VAL A 125 -13.15 11.01 6.11
C VAL A 125 -12.91 9.54 5.77
N GLU A 126 -11.65 9.13 5.63
CA GLU A 126 -11.28 7.73 5.38
C GLU A 126 -11.58 6.85 6.59
N PHE A 127 -11.38 7.38 7.80
CA PHE A 127 -11.67 6.69 9.05
C PHE A 127 -13.18 6.45 9.20
N GLU A 128 -14.02 7.45 8.97
CA GLU A 128 -15.47 7.27 8.96
C GLU A 128 -15.92 6.18 7.97
N ARG A 129 -15.32 6.15 6.78
CA ARG A 129 -15.62 5.12 5.76
C ARG A 129 -15.20 3.73 6.22
N LEU A 130 -14.03 3.61 6.84
CA LEU A 130 -13.56 2.36 7.43
C LEU A 130 -14.50 1.88 8.53
N CYS A 131 -14.91 2.75 9.46
CA CYS A 131 -15.87 2.39 10.52
C CYS A 131 -17.22 1.97 9.94
N LYS A 132 -17.77 2.73 8.99
CA LYS A 132 -19.01 2.38 8.29
C LYS A 132 -18.91 1.03 7.59
N SER A 133 -17.78 0.70 6.95
CA SER A 133 -17.55 -0.61 6.32
C SER A 133 -17.58 -1.79 7.30
N LYS A 134 -17.35 -1.52 8.59
CA LYS A 134 -17.40 -2.50 9.68
C LYS A 134 -18.67 -2.41 10.54
N GLY A 135 -19.61 -1.55 10.17
CA GLY A 135 -20.83 -1.32 10.96
C GLY A 135 -20.54 -0.70 12.34
N ILE A 136 -19.42 0.01 12.47
CA ILE A 136 -19.05 0.75 13.68
C ILE A 136 -19.67 2.14 13.57
N ASP A 137 -20.49 2.50 14.55
CA ASP A 137 -21.01 3.85 14.67
C ASP A 137 -19.91 4.80 15.17
N VAL A 138 -19.79 5.94 14.49
CA VAL A 138 -18.81 6.99 14.79
C VAL A 138 -19.46 8.21 15.43
N GLU A 139 -20.78 8.24 15.58
CA GLU A 139 -21.49 9.29 16.31
C GLU A 139 -21.07 9.26 17.80
N GLY A 140 -20.27 10.25 18.22
CA GLY A 140 -19.74 10.36 19.58
C GLY A 140 -18.22 10.28 19.71
N LEU A 141 -17.48 10.01 18.63
CA LEU A 141 -16.02 10.17 18.58
C LEU A 141 -15.69 11.66 18.34
N ASP A 142 -16.01 12.52 19.30
CA ASP A 142 -15.57 13.91 19.28
C ASP A 142 -14.03 13.93 19.30
N GLY A 143 -13.43 14.56 18.28
CA GLY A 143 -12.00 14.55 17.98
C GLY A 143 -11.08 15.27 18.97
N ALA A 144 -11.31 15.13 20.27
CA ALA A 144 -10.58 15.84 21.33
C ALA A 144 -9.62 14.96 22.15
N GLU A 145 -9.69 13.63 22.07
CA GLU A 145 -8.73 12.76 22.77
C GLU A 145 -7.93 11.96 21.74
N GLY A 146 -6.93 12.62 21.16
CA GLY A 146 -5.81 11.90 20.54
C GLY A 146 -5.21 10.95 21.56
N ALA A 147 -4.85 9.74 21.13
CA ALA A 147 -4.24 8.73 21.98
C ALA A 147 -2.87 9.20 22.48
N GLU A 148 -2.84 9.99 23.55
CA GLU A 148 -1.64 10.21 24.34
C GLU A 148 -1.37 8.95 25.17
N LYS A 149 -0.24 8.31 24.88
CA LYS A 149 0.50 7.49 25.84
C LYS A 149 1.93 7.96 25.88
#